data_AF-A0A2V9HRT4-F1
#
_entry.id   AF-A0A2V9HRT4-F1
#
_cell.length_a   1.000
_cell.length_b   1.000
_cell.length_c   1.000
_cell.angle_alpha   90.00
_cell.angle_beta   90.00
_cell.angle_gamma   90.00
#
_symmetry.space_group_name_H-M   'P 1'
#
loop_
_entity.id
_entity.type
_entity.pdbx_description
1 polymer ?
#
loop_
_entity_poly.entity_id
_entity_poly.type
_entity_poly.pdbx_seq_one_letter_code
_entity_poly.pdbx_strand_id
1 'polypeptide(L)'
;MQNLPGNFHYALRQFRLSPVFTAAAVLTLALGIGGTTAIFTLIHAVMLRSLPVSDPGRLYRVGEGDECCVEGGPQDRWGMFSFPLYERLKAETPEFEEVTAFQAGRARLSVRRQGIESTARPLRSEYVTGTYFSTLGV
;
A
#
# COMPACT_ATOMS: atom_id res chain seq x y z
N MET A 1 -36.43 21.89 -33.61
CA MET A 1 -35.13 21.29 -33.27
C MET A 1 -34.33 22.35 -32.55
N GLN A 2 -34.00 22.15 -31.27
CA GLN A 2 -33.34 23.16 -30.45
C GLN A 2 -31.87 23.30 -30.89
N ASN A 3 -31.43 24.52 -31.14
CA ASN A 3 -30.08 24.84 -31.63
C ASN A 3 -29.04 24.64 -30.50
N LEU A 4 -28.68 23.38 -30.22
CA LEU A 4 -27.62 22.94 -29.30
C LEU A 4 -26.32 23.77 -29.39
N PRO A 5 -25.74 24.03 -30.58
CA PRO A 5 -24.51 24.82 -30.67
C PRO A 5 -24.73 26.29 -30.24
N GLY A 6 -25.90 26.87 -30.55
CA GLY A 6 -26.25 28.22 -30.12
C GLY A 6 -26.37 28.33 -28.59
N ASN A 7 -26.96 27.33 -27.95
CA ASN A 7 -27.12 27.28 -26.49
C ASN A 7 -25.76 27.16 -25.77
N PHE A 8 -24.82 26.38 -26.32
CA PHE A 8 -23.47 26.24 -25.77
C PHE A 8 -22.67 27.55 -25.83
N HIS A 9 -22.68 28.23 -26.98
CA HIS A 9 -22.02 29.53 -27.14
C HIS A 9 -22.64 30.61 -26.24
N TYR A 10 -23.96 30.58 -26.10
CA TYR A 10 -24.67 31.50 -25.22
C TYR A 10 -24.29 31.31 -23.75
N ALA A 11 -24.22 30.06 -23.26
CA ALA A 11 -23.78 29.75 -21.90
C ALA A 11 -22.32 30.19 -21.63
N LEU A 12 -21.42 29.95 -22.58
CA LEU A 12 -20.02 30.39 -22.50
C LEU A 12 -19.89 31.92 -22.42
N ARG A 13 -20.72 32.64 -23.18
CA ARG A 13 -20.77 34.12 -23.11
C ARG A 13 -21.29 34.58 -21.74
N GLN A 14 -22.29 33.89 -21.20
CA GLN A 14 -22.84 34.19 -19.89
C GLN A 14 -21.81 34.02 -18.76
N PHE A 15 -21.00 32.95 -18.81
CA PHE A 15 -19.90 32.73 -17.86
C PHE A 15 -18.81 33.81 -17.94
N ARG A 16 -18.53 34.35 -19.14
CA ARG A 16 -17.58 35.45 -19.32
C ARG A 16 -18.11 36.80 -18.83
N LEU A 17 -19.44 36.98 -18.81
CA LEU A 17 -20.10 38.19 -18.31
C LEU A 17 -20.14 38.26 -16.77
N SER A 18 -20.06 37.12 -16.07
CA SER A 18 -20.05 37.02 -14.61
C SER A 18 -18.81 36.27 -14.08
N PRO A 19 -17.59 36.79 -14.28
CA PRO A 19 -16.36 36.06 -14.05
C PRO A 19 -16.13 35.67 -12.58
N VAL A 20 -16.52 36.52 -11.63
CA VAL A 20 -16.34 36.25 -10.18
C VAL A 20 -17.22 35.09 -9.71
N PHE A 21 -18.50 35.11 -10.08
CA PHE A 21 -19.44 34.04 -9.75
C PHE A 21 -19.00 32.71 -10.40
N THR A 22 -18.65 32.75 -11.68
CA THR A 22 -18.17 31.57 -12.41
C THR A 22 -16.92 30.99 -11.77
N ALA A 23 -15.95 31.83 -11.40
CA ALA A 23 -14.73 31.37 -10.73
C ALA A 23 -15.03 30.70 -9.37
N ALA A 24 -15.89 31.31 -8.55
CA ALA A 24 -16.29 30.73 -7.26
C ALA A 24 -17.00 29.38 -7.44
N ALA A 25 -17.90 29.27 -8.41
CA ALA A 25 -18.58 28.02 -8.73
C ALA A 25 -17.61 26.92 -9.20
N VAL A 26 -16.70 27.25 -10.12
CA VAL A 26 -15.68 26.31 -10.63
C VAL A 26 -14.74 25.85 -9.51
N LEU A 27 -14.25 26.76 -8.66
CA LEU A 27 -13.38 26.41 -7.54
C LEU A 27 -14.08 25.50 -6.52
N THR A 28 -15.34 25.79 -6.20
CA THR A 28 -16.13 24.96 -5.28
C THR A 28 -16.34 23.57 -5.86
N LEU A 29 -16.67 23.48 -7.15
CA LEU A 29 -16.84 22.20 -7.86
C LEU A 29 -15.52 21.42 -7.92
N ALA A 30 -14.41 22.09 -8.25
CA ALA A 30 -13.08 21.50 -8.30
C ALA A 30 -12.63 20.98 -6.94
N LEU A 31 -12.90 21.70 -5.84
CA LEU A 31 -12.59 21.25 -4.49
C LEU A 31 -13.44 20.05 -4.07
N GLY A 32 -14.74 20.04 -4.39
CA GLY A 32 -15.62 18.90 -4.09
C GLY A 32 -15.21 17.63 -4.85
N ILE A 33 -14.97 17.75 -6.15
CA ILE A 33 -14.54 16.64 -7.01
C ILE A 33 -13.12 16.20 -6.63
N GLY A 34 -12.21 17.15 -6.44
CA GLY A 34 -10.82 16.89 -6.09
C GLY A 34 -10.68 16.22 -4.73
N GLY A 35 -11.41 16.70 -3.71
CA GLY A 35 -11.39 16.12 -2.37
C GLY A 35 -11.89 14.68 -2.33
N THR A 36 -13.04 14.41 -2.96
CA THR A 36 -13.59 13.05 -3.05
C THR A 36 -12.66 12.11 -3.83
N THR A 37 -12.12 12.57 -4.96
CA THR A 37 -11.17 11.80 -5.78
C THR A 37 -9.85 11.55 -5.04
N ALA A 38 -9.33 12.53 -4.29
CA ALA A 38 -8.09 12.39 -3.52
C ALA A 38 -8.23 11.37 -2.40
N ILE A 39 -9.33 11.40 -1.65
CA ILE A 39 -9.62 10.42 -0.60
C ILE A 39 -9.71 9.02 -1.20
N PHE A 40 -10.48 8.84 -2.28
CA PHE A 40 -10.62 7.53 -2.90
C PHE A 40 -9.31 7.02 -3.50
N THR A 41 -8.50 7.91 -4.11
CA THR A 41 -7.17 7.56 -4.63
C THR A 41 -6.24 7.09 -3.52
N LEU A 42 -6.26 7.77 -2.36
CA LEU A 42 -5.48 7.39 -1.19
C LEU A 42 -5.93 6.03 -0.63
N ILE A 43 -7.24 5.85 -0.42
CA ILE A 43 -7.82 4.58 0.04
C ILE A 43 -7.46 3.47 -0.94
N HIS A 44 -7.57 3.71 -2.24
CA HIS A 44 -7.20 2.73 -3.23
C HIS A 44 -5.71 2.39 -3.16
N ALA A 45 -4.83 3.38 -3.09
CA ALA A 45 -3.39 3.16 -3.04
C ALA A 45 -2.92 2.44 -1.75
N VAL A 46 -3.59 2.67 -0.63
CA VAL A 46 -3.17 2.18 0.70
C VAL A 46 -3.91 0.90 1.12
N MET A 47 -5.21 0.82 0.85
CA MET A 47 -6.08 -0.26 1.37
C MET A 47 -6.51 -1.26 0.29
N LEU A 48 -6.74 -0.82 -0.95
CA LEU A 48 -7.34 -1.67 -1.99
C LEU A 48 -6.36 -2.14 -3.06
N ARG A 49 -5.20 -1.48 -3.18
CA ARG A 49 -4.14 -1.90 -4.08
C ARG A 49 -3.63 -3.22 -3.55
N SER A 50 -3.79 -4.27 -4.36
CA SER A 50 -3.20 -5.57 -4.06
C SER A 50 -1.72 -5.40 -3.74
N LEU A 51 -1.24 -6.18 -2.76
CA LEU A 51 0.19 -6.23 -2.46
C LEU A 51 0.95 -6.45 -3.78
N PRO A 52 2.09 -5.77 -4.01
CA PRO A 52 2.88 -5.91 -5.23
C PRO A 52 3.64 -7.25 -5.19
N VAL A 53 2.89 -8.34 -5.27
CA VAL A 53 3.33 -9.73 -5.21
C VAL A 53 2.73 -10.49 -6.38
N SER A 54 3.39 -11.56 -6.82
CA SER A 54 3.01 -12.29 -8.03
C SER A 54 1.56 -12.78 -8.03
N ASP A 55 1.10 -13.34 -6.90
CA ASP A 55 -0.27 -13.85 -6.75
C ASP A 55 -0.85 -13.53 -5.36
N PRO A 56 -1.50 -12.37 -5.18
CA PRO A 56 -2.03 -11.93 -3.89
C PRO A 56 -3.23 -12.79 -3.42
N GLY A 57 -3.94 -13.47 -4.32
CA GLY A 57 -5.13 -14.27 -3.97
C GLY A 57 -4.79 -15.62 -3.35
N ARG A 58 -3.56 -16.10 -3.55
CA ARG A 58 -3.05 -17.38 -3.01
C ARG A 58 -2.16 -17.21 -1.78
N LEU A 59 -1.92 -15.98 -1.35
CA LEU A 59 -1.09 -15.68 -0.19
C LEU A 59 -1.91 -15.63 1.08
N TYR A 60 -1.51 -16.44 2.06
CA TYR A 60 -2.11 -16.48 3.38
C TYR A 60 -1.07 -16.16 4.44
N ARG A 61 -1.45 -15.32 5.41
CA ARG A 61 -0.63 -15.02 6.58
C ARG A 61 -1.11 -15.87 7.76
N VAL A 62 -0.20 -16.61 8.36
CA VAL A 62 -0.47 -17.36 9.58
C VAL A 62 -0.29 -16.43 10.79
N GLY A 63 -1.29 -16.38 11.67
CA GLY A 63 -1.27 -15.61 12.93
C GLY A 63 -2.38 -14.57 13.03
N GLU A 64 -2.58 -14.04 14.23
CA GLU A 64 -3.73 -13.19 14.57
C GLU A 64 -3.45 -11.69 14.44
N GLY A 65 -4.39 -10.94 13.86
CA GLY A 65 -4.39 -9.47 13.80
C GLY A 65 -3.67 -8.84 12.60
N ASP A 66 -3.96 -7.57 12.34
CA ASP A 66 -3.32 -6.81 11.25
C ASP A 66 -1.99 -6.15 11.68
N GLU A 67 -1.75 -6.09 12.99
CA GLU A 67 -0.55 -5.57 13.62
C GLU A 67 0.56 -6.63 13.54
N CYS A 68 1.12 -6.83 12.34
CA CYS A 68 2.31 -7.65 12.22
C CYS A 68 3.49 -6.98 12.93
N CYS A 69 4.33 -7.81 13.53
CA CYS A 69 5.75 -7.51 13.66
C CYS A 69 6.07 -6.46 14.76
N VAL A 70 5.27 -6.38 15.83
CA VAL A 70 5.60 -5.55 16.99
C VAL A 70 6.40 -6.39 18.00
N GLU A 71 7.63 -5.96 18.29
CA GLU A 71 8.32 -6.40 19.50
C GLU A 71 7.47 -5.95 20.71
N GLY A 72 6.72 -6.89 21.29
CA GLY A 72 5.86 -6.66 22.44
C GLY A 72 4.40 -6.41 22.08
N GLY A 73 3.59 -7.47 22.18
CA GLY A 73 2.14 -7.41 22.30
C GLY A 73 1.68 -8.25 23.49
N PRO A 74 0.45 -8.05 24.01
CA PRO A 74 -0.10 -8.91 25.06
C PRO A 74 -0.04 -10.38 24.63
N GLN A 75 0.26 -11.29 25.56
CA GLN A 75 0.54 -12.72 25.33
C GLN A 75 -0.59 -13.49 24.61
N ASP A 76 -1.75 -12.86 24.44
CA ASP A 76 -2.96 -13.46 23.88
C ASP A 76 -3.11 -13.27 22.37
N ARG A 77 -2.21 -12.52 21.69
CA ARG A 77 -2.26 -12.32 20.22
C ARG A 77 -1.09 -13.01 19.52
N TRP A 78 -1.38 -14.12 18.84
CA TRP A 78 -0.40 -15.03 18.23
C TRP A 78 0.06 -14.50 16.85
N GLY A 79 0.77 -13.37 16.83
CA GLY A 79 1.31 -12.76 15.61
C GLY A 79 2.77 -13.14 15.29
N MET A 80 3.46 -13.77 16.24
CA MET A 80 4.86 -14.17 16.15
C MET A 80 5.05 -15.60 16.65
N PHE A 81 5.92 -16.36 15.98
CA PHE A 81 6.15 -17.77 16.27
C PHE A 81 7.65 -18.03 16.39
N SER A 82 8.01 -19.06 17.15
CA SER A 82 9.40 -19.51 17.21
C SER A 82 9.82 -20.13 15.86
N PHE A 83 11.09 -19.99 15.51
CA PHE A 83 11.61 -20.57 14.27
C PHE A 83 11.40 -22.10 14.18
N PRO A 84 11.53 -22.89 15.26
CA PRO A 84 11.19 -24.32 15.22
C PRO A 84 9.71 -24.61 14.90
N LEU A 85 8.78 -23.72 15.29
CA LEU A 85 7.37 -23.86 14.90
C LEU A 85 7.18 -23.60 13.40
N TYR A 86 7.91 -22.64 12.82
CA TYR A 86 7.95 -22.46 11.37
C TYR A 86 8.45 -23.72 10.65
N GLU A 87 9.54 -24.34 11.12
CA GLU A 87 10.07 -25.57 10.51
C GLU A 87 9.05 -26.70 10.54
N ARG A 88 8.32 -26.83 11.65
CA ARG A 88 7.23 -27.81 11.77
C ARG A 88 6.07 -27.49 10.84
N LEU A 89 5.61 -26.25 10.78
CA LEU A 89 4.54 -25.85 9.88
C LEU A 89 4.91 -26.15 8.42
N LYS A 90 6.13 -25.80 8.02
CA LYS A 90 6.65 -26.11 6.68
C LYS A 90 6.66 -27.61 6.37
N ALA A 91 6.99 -28.45 7.35
CA ALA A 91 7.03 -29.91 7.17
C ALA A 91 5.63 -30.55 7.14
N GLU A 92 4.66 -29.96 7.84
CA GLU A 92 3.34 -30.56 8.11
C GLU A 92 2.21 -29.92 7.28
N THR A 93 2.52 -29.03 6.34
CA THR A 93 1.50 -28.36 5.50
C THR A 93 1.79 -28.53 4.00
N PRO A 94 1.68 -29.77 3.47
CA PRO A 94 1.97 -30.07 2.07
C PRO A 94 1.02 -29.41 1.07
N GLU A 95 -0.10 -28.85 1.52
CA GLU A 95 -1.09 -28.17 0.69
C GLU A 95 -0.62 -26.79 0.22
N PHE A 96 0.34 -26.16 0.92
CA PHE A 96 0.91 -24.88 0.49
C PHE A 96 2.08 -25.12 -0.47
N GLU A 97 2.10 -24.36 -1.57
CA GLU A 97 3.19 -24.39 -2.56
C GLU A 97 4.53 -24.02 -1.92
N GLU A 98 4.54 -23.02 -1.04
CA GLU A 98 5.72 -22.58 -0.33
C GLU A 98 5.36 -21.97 1.02
N VAL A 99 6.18 -22.22 2.05
CA VAL A 99 6.04 -21.62 3.38
C VAL A 99 7.27 -20.77 3.67
N THR A 100 7.03 -19.48 3.90
CA THR A 100 8.07 -18.48 4.16
C THR A 100 7.89 -17.82 5.53
N ALA A 101 8.98 -17.35 6.12
CA ALA A 101 8.98 -16.61 7.36
C ALA A 101 9.93 -15.42 7.29
N PHE A 102 9.62 -14.41 8.07
CA PHE A 102 10.43 -13.22 8.27
C PHE A 102 10.49 -12.89 9.76
N GLN A 103 11.54 -12.19 10.16
CA GLN A 103 11.77 -11.81 11.55
C GLN A 103 10.65 -10.88 12.04
N ALA A 104 10.10 -11.17 13.22
CA ALA A 104 9.05 -10.34 13.81
C ALA A 104 9.53 -8.92 14.17
N GLY A 105 10.81 -8.74 14.52
CA GLY A 105 11.40 -7.44 14.81
C GLY A 105 12.16 -6.86 13.60
N ARG A 106 12.14 -5.53 13.47
CA ARG A 106 12.94 -4.82 12.47
C ARG A 106 14.13 -4.14 13.13
N ALA A 107 15.32 -4.67 12.91
CA ALA A 107 16.55 -4.00 13.32
C ALA A 107 16.86 -2.83 12.38
N ARG A 108 17.48 -1.77 12.91
CA ARG A 108 18.11 -0.74 12.08
C ARG A 108 19.59 -1.06 11.96
N LEU A 109 20.07 -1.22 10.73
CA LEU A 109 21.48 -1.42 10.43
C LEU A 109 22.02 -0.22 9.65
N SER A 110 23.27 0.14 9.92
CA SER A 110 23.98 1.14 9.11
C SER A 110 24.52 0.46 7.86
N VAL A 111 23.96 0.78 6.70
CA VAL A 111 24.29 0.15 5.42
C VAL A 111 25.06 1.14 4.55
N ARG A 112 26.12 0.66 3.90
CA ARG A 112 26.89 1.41 2.92
C ARG A 112 27.16 0.54 1.70
N ARG A 113 26.87 1.06 0.50
CA ARG A 113 27.23 0.38 -0.75
C ARG A 113 28.74 0.52 -0.97
N GLN A 114 29.40 -0.61 -1.23
CA GLN A 114 30.80 -0.63 -1.59
C GLN A 114 31.03 0.16 -2.89
N GLY A 115 32.08 0.98 -2.94
CA GLY A 115 32.41 1.79 -4.13
C GLY A 115 31.68 3.13 -4.25
N ILE A 116 30.80 3.49 -3.30
CA ILE A 116 30.20 4.83 -3.21
C ILE A 116 30.79 5.58 -2.03
N GLU A 117 31.32 6.78 -2.29
CA GLU A 117 31.80 7.73 -1.28
C GLU A 117 30.62 8.45 -0.59
N SER A 118 29.75 7.67 0.06
CA SER A 118 28.66 8.19 0.86
C SER A 118 28.72 7.63 2.27
N THR A 119 28.34 8.44 3.25
CA THR A 119 28.17 7.99 4.63
C THR A 119 27.18 6.83 4.71
N ALA A 120 27.40 5.93 5.67
CA ALA A 120 26.48 4.84 5.92
C ALA A 120 25.10 5.41 6.28
N ARG A 121 24.04 4.80 5.73
CA ARG A 121 22.67 5.21 5.96
C ARG A 121 21.97 4.19 6.86
N PRO A 122 21.18 4.63 7.86
CA PRO A 122 20.37 3.72 8.65
C PRO A 122 19.25 3.17 7.77
N LEU A 123 19.26 1.86 7.54
CA LEU A 123 18.20 1.13 6.85
C LEU A 123 17.55 0.13 7.80
N ARG A 124 16.27 -0.14 7.59
CA ARG A 124 15.59 -1.26 8.25
C ARG A 124 16.06 -2.56 7.60
N SER A 125 16.40 -3.53 8.43
CA SER A 125 16.77 -4.89 8.03
C SER A 125 15.84 -5.89 8.69
N GLU A 126 15.57 -6.97 7.99
CA GLU A 126 14.73 -8.06 8.44
C GLU A 126 15.38 -9.36 7.97
N TYR A 127 15.55 -10.34 8.85
CA TYR A 127 15.94 -11.68 8.42
C TYR A 127 14.74 -12.37 7.80
N VAL A 128 14.96 -13.02 6.66
CA VAL A 128 13.93 -13.74 5.91
C VAL A 128 14.43 -15.14 5.54
N THR A 129 13.52 -16.08 5.38
CA THR A 129 13.85 -17.40 4.84
C THR A 129 14.19 -17.31 3.35
N GLY A 130 15.01 -18.22 2.82
CA GLY A 130 15.43 -18.18 1.41
C GLY A 130 14.26 -18.21 0.42
N THR A 131 13.15 -18.83 0.82
CA THR A 131 11.89 -18.92 0.06
C THR A 131 11.11 -17.59 -0.02
N TYR A 132 11.48 -16.57 0.76
CA TYR A 132 10.74 -15.31 0.83
C TYR A 132 10.65 -14.57 -0.52
N PHE A 133 11.75 -14.52 -1.26
CA PHE A 133 11.82 -13.81 -2.54
C PHE A 133 11.01 -14.52 -3.63
N SER A 134 11.07 -15.86 -3.69
CA SER A 134 10.28 -16.65 -4.65
C SER A 134 8.78 -16.59 -4.33
N THR A 135 8.40 -16.71 -3.06
CA THR A 135 6.99 -16.66 -2.64
C THR A 135 6.35 -15.31 -2.95
N LEU A 136 7.08 -14.20 -2.75
CA LEU A 136 6.56 -12.84 -2.96
C LEU A 136 6.82 -12.28 -4.36
N GLY A 137 7.73 -12.87 -5.13
CA GLY A 137 8.08 -12.42 -6.48
C GLY A 137 8.91 -11.14 -6.52
N VAL A 138 9.81 -10.94 -5.56
CA VAL A 138 10.67 -9.74 -5.41
C VAL A 138 12.16 -10.04 -5.52
#